data_AF-A0A172Q9K8-F1
#
_entry.id   AF-A0A172Q9K8-F1
#
_cell.length_a   1.000
_cell.length_b   1.000
_cell.length_c   1.000
_cell.angle_alpha   90.00
_cell.angle_beta   90.00
_cell.angle_gamma   90.00
#
_symmetry.space_group_name_H-M   'P 1'
#
loop_
_entity.id
_entity.type
_entity.pdbx_description
1 polymer ?
#
loop_
_entity_poly.entity_id
_entity_poly.type
_entity_poly.pdbx_seq_one_letter_code
_entity_poly.pdbx_strand_id
1 'polypeptide(L)'
;MVTDQNYNDISKEVYDLDPKKYPKYKDQVQIGDTIDSNGQDFKVIEAIGNSANPTSNGMQAMAVAPIVDGEPDTSQIVIAYADPHFSRGNSFLNGTCLCYTIR
;
A
#
# COMPACT_ATOMS: atom_id res chain seq x y z
N MET A 1 -12.39 11.47 -7.24
CA MET A 1 -11.71 12.38 -6.27
C MET A 1 -11.26 11.52 -5.11
N VAL A 2 -9.99 11.60 -4.73
CA VAL A 2 -9.45 10.81 -3.60
C VAL A 2 -10.04 11.30 -2.28
N THR A 3 -10.39 10.36 -1.41
CA THR A 3 -11.06 10.57 -0.12
C THR A 3 -10.26 9.95 1.02
N ASP A 4 -10.57 10.33 2.27
CA ASP A 4 -9.96 9.72 3.46
C ASP A 4 -10.15 8.21 3.54
N GLN A 5 -11.28 7.72 3.03
CA GLN A 5 -11.54 6.28 2.92
C GLN A 5 -10.53 5.60 1.98
N ASN A 6 -10.15 6.25 0.88
CA ASN A 6 -9.13 5.70 -0.02
C ASN A 6 -7.78 5.54 0.68
N TYR A 7 -7.35 6.54 1.44
CA TYR A 7 -6.10 6.44 2.21
C TYR A 7 -6.15 5.31 3.23
N ASN A 8 -7.31 5.10 3.88
CA ASN A 8 -7.52 3.99 4.82
C ASN A 8 -7.49 2.62 4.12
N ASP A 9 -8.10 2.49 2.96
CA ASP A 9 -8.09 1.22 2.22
C ASP A 9 -6.67 0.90 1.72
N ILE A 10 -5.97 1.88 1.11
CA ILE A 10 -4.57 1.75 0.69
C ILE A 10 -3.67 1.38 1.90
N SER A 11 -3.95 1.94 3.08
CA SER A 11 -3.20 1.61 4.29
C SER A 11 -3.34 0.17 4.78
N LYS A 12 -4.42 -0.50 4.41
CA LYS A 12 -4.60 -1.93 4.71
C LYS A 12 -3.95 -2.78 3.64
N GLU A 13 -4.03 -2.33 2.38
CA GLU A 13 -3.52 -3.05 1.22
C GLU A 13 -1.99 -3.25 1.26
N VAL A 14 -1.24 -2.33 1.88
CA VAL A 14 0.23 -2.48 2.01
C VAL A 14 0.65 -3.74 2.79
N TYR A 15 -0.21 -4.29 3.67
CA TYR A 15 0.06 -5.56 4.36
C TYR A 15 0.04 -6.76 3.39
N ASP A 16 -0.54 -6.62 2.21
CA ASP A 16 -0.66 -7.68 1.21
C ASP A 16 0.64 -7.86 0.40
N LEU A 17 1.64 -7.02 0.68
CA LEU A 17 3.03 -7.26 0.29
C LEU A 17 3.71 -8.32 1.16
N ASP A 18 3.26 -8.57 2.40
CA ASP A 18 4.00 -9.41 3.34
C ASP A 18 4.06 -10.89 2.88
N PRO A 19 5.26 -11.44 2.60
CA PRO A 19 5.41 -12.85 2.24
C PRO A 19 5.00 -13.82 3.35
N LYS A 20 4.90 -13.37 4.61
CA LYS A 20 4.35 -14.19 5.71
C LYS A 20 2.84 -14.32 5.61
N LYS A 21 2.14 -13.26 5.19
CA LYS A 21 0.69 -13.27 4.95
C LYS A 21 0.37 -14.03 3.66
N TYR A 22 1.10 -13.74 2.58
CA TYR A 22 0.96 -14.39 1.28
C TYR A 22 2.27 -15.07 0.85
N PRO A 23 2.46 -16.37 1.13
CA PRO A 23 3.72 -17.07 0.85
C PRO A 23 4.10 -17.19 -0.63
N LYS A 24 3.13 -17.02 -1.54
CA LYS A 24 3.36 -17.08 -2.99
C LYS A 24 3.40 -15.68 -3.54
N TYR A 25 4.47 -15.35 -4.26
CA TYR A 25 4.67 -14.02 -4.86
C TYR A 25 3.48 -13.56 -5.72
N LYS A 26 2.87 -14.47 -6.49
CA LYS A 26 1.72 -14.15 -7.35
C LYS A 26 0.45 -13.72 -6.59
N ASP A 27 0.38 -14.02 -5.30
CA ASP A 27 -0.75 -13.68 -4.42
C ASP A 27 -0.43 -12.43 -3.59
N GLN A 28 0.76 -11.83 -3.76
CA GLN A 28 1.17 -10.57 -3.15
C GLN A 28 0.89 -9.41 -4.12
N VAL A 29 0.77 -8.19 -3.57
CA VAL A 29 0.70 -6.97 -4.37
C VAL A 29 2.02 -6.75 -5.13
N GLN A 30 1.89 -6.38 -6.40
CA GLN A 30 2.99 -6.19 -7.34
C GLN A 30 2.94 -4.81 -7.99
N ILE A 31 4.10 -4.38 -8.48
CA ILE A 31 4.19 -3.18 -9.29
C ILE A 31 3.32 -3.36 -10.53
N GLY A 32 2.47 -2.37 -10.81
CA GLY A 32 1.53 -2.40 -11.91
C GLY A 32 0.17 -3.01 -11.56
N ASP A 33 -0.07 -3.49 -10.35
CA ASP A 33 -1.41 -3.88 -9.92
C ASP A 33 -2.34 -2.66 -9.82
N THR A 34 -3.64 -2.91 -9.98
CA THR A 34 -4.68 -1.89 -9.79
C THR A 34 -5.47 -2.22 -8.53
N ILE A 35 -5.60 -1.23 -7.64
CA ILE A 35 -6.37 -1.30 -6.41
C ILE A 35 -7.61 -0.43 -6.59
N ASP A 36 -8.79 -1.03 -6.55
CA ASP A 36 -10.06 -0.30 -6.49
C ASP A 36 -10.34 0.09 -5.03
N SER A 37 -10.61 1.37 -4.80
CA SER A 37 -11.12 1.83 -3.52
C SER A 37 -12.16 2.91 -3.75
N ASN A 38 -13.36 2.70 -3.23
CA ASN A 38 -14.47 3.66 -3.26
C ASN A 38 -14.77 4.20 -4.69
N GLY A 39 -14.68 3.35 -5.71
CA GLY A 39 -14.89 3.72 -7.12
C GLY A 39 -13.78 4.59 -7.72
N GLN A 40 -12.61 4.65 -7.09
CA GLN A 40 -11.39 5.24 -7.60
C GLN A 40 -10.33 4.15 -7.71
N ASP A 41 -9.85 3.93 -8.94
CA ASP A 41 -8.73 3.04 -9.19
C ASP A 41 -7.40 3.71 -8.87
N PHE A 42 -6.49 2.94 -8.30
CA PHE A 42 -5.11 3.33 -8.03
C PHE A 42 -4.15 2.34 -8.68
N LYS A 43 -3.12 2.85 -9.33
CA LYS A 43 -2.03 2.06 -9.90
C LYS A 43 -0.88 1.96 -8.90
N VAL A 44 -0.41 0.74 -8.63
CA VAL A 44 0.84 0.54 -7.87
C VAL A 44 2.03 0.92 -8.75
N ILE A 45 2.72 1.99 -8.36
CA ILE A 45 3.90 2.50 -9.07
C ILE A 45 5.17 1.82 -8.55
N GLU A 46 5.24 1.60 -7.24
CA GLU A 46 6.40 0.97 -6.61
C GLU A 46 6.01 0.19 -5.35
N ALA A 47 6.73 -0.89 -5.06
CA ALA A 47 6.47 -1.75 -3.92
C ALA A 47 7.76 -2.42 -3.40
N ILE A 48 7.94 -2.43 -2.08
CA ILE A 48 9.04 -3.09 -1.38
C ILE A 48 8.53 -3.87 -0.16
N GLY A 49 9.27 -4.89 0.28
CA GLY A 49 8.88 -5.76 1.38
C GLY A 49 8.09 -7.01 0.96
N ASN A 50 7.90 -7.19 -0.36
CA ASN A 50 7.36 -8.40 -0.96
C ASN A 50 8.48 -9.41 -1.31
N SER A 51 8.12 -10.58 -1.83
CA SER A 51 9.11 -11.62 -2.17
C SER A 51 10.06 -11.24 -3.31
N ALA A 52 9.67 -10.34 -4.21
CA ALA A 52 10.56 -9.91 -5.31
C ALA A 52 11.55 -8.84 -4.86
N ASN A 53 11.16 -7.97 -3.91
CA ASN A 53 12.02 -6.94 -3.35
C ASN A 53 11.95 -6.97 -1.80
N PRO A 54 12.56 -7.97 -1.15
CA PRO A 54 12.44 -8.17 0.29
C PRO A 54 13.24 -7.14 1.08
N THR A 55 12.75 -6.80 2.27
CA THR A 55 13.45 -5.95 3.24
C THR A 55 14.04 -6.80 4.38
N SER A 56 15.20 -6.42 4.91
CA SER A 56 15.88 -7.18 5.98
C SER A 56 15.17 -7.07 7.34
N ASN A 57 14.40 -6.01 7.55
CA ASN A 57 13.64 -5.73 8.77
C ASN A 57 12.16 -6.11 8.66
N GLY A 58 11.73 -6.61 7.49
CA GLY A 58 10.36 -7.02 7.23
C GLY A 58 9.37 -5.87 7.07
N MET A 59 9.83 -4.61 6.95
CA MET A 59 8.94 -3.48 6.63
C MET A 59 8.38 -3.63 5.20
N GLN A 60 7.13 -3.23 5.02
CA GLN A 60 6.47 -3.14 3.71
C GLN A 60 6.22 -1.67 3.36
N ALA A 61 6.38 -1.32 2.09
CA ALA A 61 5.98 -0.02 1.59
C ALA A 61 5.46 -0.10 0.16
N MET A 62 4.48 0.74 -0.16
CA MET A 62 3.80 0.79 -1.45
C MET A 62 3.55 2.24 -1.84
N ALA A 63 3.90 2.61 -3.08
CA ALA A 63 3.51 3.87 -3.68
C ALA A 63 2.44 3.63 -4.74
N VAL A 64 1.34 4.37 -4.67
CA VAL A 64 0.23 4.30 -5.63
C VAL A 64 -0.13 5.68 -6.17
N ALA A 65 -0.69 5.74 -7.38
CA ALA A 65 -1.29 6.96 -7.92
C ALA A 65 -2.71 6.69 -8.40
N PRO A 66 -3.65 7.63 -8.22
CA PRO A 66 -4.99 7.49 -8.77
C PRO A 66 -4.94 7.47 -10.30
N ILE A 67 -5.79 6.67 -10.92
CA ILE A 67 -5.97 6.67 -12.36
C ILE A 67 -6.97 7.77 -12.72
N VAL A 68 -6.56 8.69 -13.59
CA VAL A 68 -7.38 9.79 -14.10
C VAL A 68 -7.28 9.76 -15.63
N ASP A 69 -8.44 9.72 -16.30
CA ASP A 69 -8.52 9.61 -17.77
C ASP A 69 -7.76 8.40 -18.36
N GLY A 70 -7.67 7.31 -17.60
CA GLY A 70 -7.02 6.06 -18.01
C GLY A 70 -5.51 6.00 -17.73
N GLU A 71 -4.89 7.08 -17.27
CA GLU A 71 -3.46 7.15 -16.95
C GLU A 71 -3.22 7.42 -15.45
N PRO A 72 -2.15 6.89 -14.84
CA PRO A 72 -1.80 7.22 -13.47
C PRO A 72 -1.41 8.70 -13.30
N ASP A 73 -2.12 9.43 -12.45
CA ASP A 73 -1.80 10.81 -12.08
C ASP A 73 -0.70 10.85 -11.02
N THR A 74 0.56 10.88 -11.48
CA THR A 74 1.74 10.96 -10.63
C THR A 74 1.93 12.32 -9.93
N SER A 75 1.07 13.31 -10.17
CA SER A 75 1.03 14.53 -9.36
C SER A 75 0.40 14.30 -7.98
N GLN A 76 -0.23 13.14 -7.77
CA GLN A 76 -0.85 12.74 -6.52
C GLN A 76 -0.42 11.32 -6.13
N ILE A 77 0.83 11.17 -5.73
CA ILE A 77 1.34 9.87 -5.24
C ILE A 77 0.95 9.70 -3.78
N VAL A 78 0.39 8.55 -3.42
CA VAL A 78 0.14 8.12 -2.05
C VAL A 78 1.15 7.05 -1.69
N ILE A 79 1.93 7.27 -0.64
CA ILE A 79 2.89 6.27 -0.15
C ILE A 79 2.38 5.70 1.17
N ALA A 80 2.22 4.38 1.25
CA ALA A 80 1.81 3.63 2.41
C ALA A 80 2.97 2.79 2.96
N TYR A 81 3.04 2.65 4.28
CA TYR A 81 4.06 1.88 4.99
C TYR A 81 3.41 0.99 6.05
N ALA A 82 3.87 -0.25 6.18
CA ALA A 82 3.50 -1.16 7.26
C ALA A 82 4.73 -1.72 7.98
N ASP A 83 4.59 -1.90 9.29
CA ASP A 83 5.60 -2.51 10.16
C ASP A 83 5.12 -3.91 10.59
N PRO A 84 5.96 -4.95 10.43
CA PRO A 84 5.63 -6.33 10.77
C PRO A 84 5.50 -6.60 12.29
N HIS A 85 5.83 -5.66 13.19
CA HIS A 85 5.75 -5.86 14.65
C HIS A 85 4.41 -5.49 15.30
N PHE A 86 3.38 -5.11 14.54
CA PHE A 86 2.10 -4.69 15.11
C PHE A 86 1.12 -5.85 15.37
N SER A 87 1.51 -6.83 16.20
CA SER A 87 0.59 -7.90 16.67
C SER A 87 0.45 -7.98 18.20
N ARG A 88 0.94 -7.00 18.96
CA ARG A 88 0.80 -6.97 20.44
C ARG A 88 -0.11 -5.85 20.93
N GLY A 89 -1.37 -6.23 21.19
CA GLY A 89 -2.26 -5.80 22.27
C GLY A 89 -2.32 -4.31 22.67
N ASN A 90 -3.47 -3.69 22.41
CA ASN A 90 -4.10 -2.59 23.15
C ASN A 90 -3.20 -1.43 23.63
N SER A 91 -2.93 -0.49 22.73
CA SER A 91 -2.65 0.90 23.10
C SER A 91 -2.77 1.84 21.89
N PHE A 92 -3.90 2.56 21.79
CA PHE A 92 -4.10 3.91 21.22
C PHE A 92 -3.51 4.30 19.84
N LEU A 93 -2.94 3.39 19.06
CA LEU A 93 -2.46 3.60 17.69
C LEU A 93 -2.95 2.47 16.78
N ASN A 94 -4.26 2.37 16.56
CA ASN A 94 -4.78 1.50 15.50
C ASN A 94 -4.25 2.01 14.15
N GLY A 95 -3.30 1.29 13.54
CA GLY A 95 -3.01 1.38 12.10
C GLY A 95 -2.42 2.69 11.61
N THR A 96 -1.33 3.19 12.19
CA THR A 96 -0.57 4.31 11.59
C THR A 96 0.24 3.83 10.39
N CYS A 97 -0.44 3.50 9.30
CA CYS A 97 0.15 3.68 7.99
C CYS A 97 0.14 5.19 7.72
N LEU A 98 1.32 5.76 7.52
CA LEU A 98 1.42 7.16 7.15
C LEU A 98 1.27 7.27 5.63
N CYS A 99 0.10 7.74 5.20
CA CYS A 99 -0.13 8.12 3.81
C CYS A 99 0.36 9.55 3.59
N TYR A 100 1.40 9.73 2.78
CA TYR A 100 1.86 11.05 2.34
C TYR A 100 1.48 11.28 0.88
N THR A 101 0.97 12.48 0.59
CA THR A 101 0.81 12.98 -0.77
C THR A 101 1.93 13.94 -1.11
N ILE A 102 2.70 13.62 -2.14
CA ILE A 102 3.68 14.55 -2.73
C ILE A 102 2.95 15.28 -3.87
N ARG A 103 2.80 16.60 -3.74
CA ARG A 103 2.27 17.50 -4.78
C ARG A 103 3.37 18.43 -5.27
#